data_AF-A0A0F6MQR0-F1
#
_entry.id   AF-A0A0F6MQR0-F1
#
_cell.length_a   1.000
_cell.length_b   1.000
_cell.length_c   1.000
_cell.angle_alpha   90.00
_cell.angle_beta   90.00
_cell.angle_gamma   90.00
#
_symmetry.space_group_name_H-M   'P 1'
#
loop_
_entity.id
_entity.type
_entity.pdbx_description
1 polymer ?
#
loop_
_entity_poly.entity_id
_entity_poly.type
_entity_poly.pdbx_seq_one_letter_code
_entity_poly.pdbx_strand_id
1 'polypeptide(L)'
;MAVILIIGLFGLPKLPGLAVLREIDPKTGESSISNFMHGGLLPVILLIFLIPGLIYGKKTGKINSSHDLVKGMSHAMSSMGGYLVLSFFAAQFVNYFGKTNLGTIISVNGANFLKSIGFTGLPLIISFVIISAFLNLFMGSASAKWAIMAPIFVPMMVNLGLSPALTQVAYRIGDSSTNLITPLMSYFAMIVVFMIYEKIR
;
A
#
# COMPACT_ATOMS: atom_id res chain seq x y z
N MET A 1 -16.13 1.42 -21.65
CA MET A 1 -16.28 2.83 -22.09
C MET A 1 -15.95 3.81 -20.97
N ALA A 2 -16.62 3.82 -19.81
CA ALA A 2 -16.34 4.77 -18.73
C ALA A 2 -14.89 4.74 -18.20
N VAL A 3 -14.32 3.55 -17.96
CA VAL A 3 -12.91 3.40 -17.54
C VAL A 3 -11.94 3.95 -18.60
N ILE A 4 -12.20 3.70 -19.88
CA ILE A 4 -11.40 4.19 -21.00
C ILE A 4 -11.50 5.71 -21.13
N LEU A 5 -12.67 6.29 -20.84
CA LEU A 5 -12.89 7.74 -20.84
C LEU A 5 -12.15 8.42 -19.68
N ILE A 6 -12.11 7.79 -18.50
CA ILE A 6 -11.36 8.30 -17.35
C ILE A 6 -9.86 8.13 -17.57
N ILE A 7 -9.41 6.97 -18.05
CA ILE A 7 -8.00 6.76 -18.43
C ILE A 7 -7.60 7.68 -19.59
N GLY A 8 -8.48 7.97 -20.55
CA GLY A 8 -8.24 8.93 -21.63
C GLY A 8 -8.16 10.38 -21.13
N LEU A 9 -9.01 10.75 -20.18
CA LEU A 9 -9.00 12.06 -19.52
C LEU A 9 -7.74 12.26 -18.66
N PHE A 10 -7.21 11.21 -18.01
CA PHE A 10 -6.04 11.30 -17.15
C PHE A 10 -4.72 10.82 -17.79
N GLY A 11 -4.78 10.16 -18.96
CA GLY A 11 -3.67 9.41 -19.58
C GLY A 11 -3.28 9.86 -20.99
N LEU A 12 -3.88 10.93 -21.54
CA LEU A 12 -3.43 11.55 -22.80
C LEU A 12 -2.71 12.90 -22.54
N PRO A 13 -1.42 12.87 -22.18
CA PRO A 13 -0.64 14.07 -21.85
C PRO A 13 -0.34 15.03 -23.03
N LYS A 14 -0.89 14.80 -24.23
CA LYS A 14 -0.67 15.63 -25.42
C LYS A 14 -1.84 16.56 -25.76
N LEU A 15 -2.92 16.55 -24.98
CA LEU A 15 -4.05 17.47 -25.17
C LEU A 15 -3.83 18.74 -24.31
N PRO A 16 -3.78 19.94 -24.92
CA PRO A 16 -3.46 21.20 -24.23
C PRO A 16 -4.49 21.63 -23.16
N GLY A 17 -5.63 20.94 -23.03
CA GLY A 17 -6.64 21.17 -21.98
C GLY A 17 -6.40 20.48 -20.64
N LEU A 18 -5.31 19.70 -20.48
CA LEU A 18 -5.02 18.90 -19.28
C LEU A 18 -3.77 19.36 -18.51
N ALA A 19 -3.46 20.66 -18.59
CA ALA A 19 -2.44 21.33 -17.77
C ALA A 19 -2.67 21.20 -16.24
N VAL A 20 -3.83 20.68 -15.81
CA VAL A 20 -4.16 20.46 -14.40
C VAL A 20 -3.33 19.33 -13.75
N LEU A 21 -2.79 18.39 -14.55
CA LEU A 21 -2.04 17.23 -14.03
C LEU A 21 -0.51 17.44 -14.04
N ARG A 22 -0.03 18.52 -14.66
CA ARG A 22 1.38 18.82 -14.86
C ARG A 22 1.68 20.19 -14.29
N GLU A 23 2.64 20.26 -13.38
CA GLU A 23 3.26 21.53 -13.04
C GLU A 23 4.44 21.74 -13.98
N ILE A 24 4.56 22.95 -14.52
CA ILE A 24 5.78 23.38 -15.20
C ILE A 24 6.63 24.04 -14.12
N ASP A 25 7.77 23.44 -13.80
CA ASP A 25 8.69 24.02 -12.82
C ASP A 25 9.14 25.42 -13.32
N PRO A 26 8.90 26.51 -12.55
CA PRO A 26 9.23 27.87 -12.98
C PRO A 26 10.72 28.11 -13.28
N LYS A 27 11.61 27.22 -12.81
CA LYS A 27 13.06 27.37 -12.93
C LYS A 27 13.68 26.53 -14.06
N THR A 28 13.05 25.42 -14.43
CA THR A 28 13.61 24.47 -15.42
C THR A 28 12.74 24.29 -16.66
N GLY A 29 11.48 24.73 -16.63
CA GLY A 29 10.54 24.53 -17.74
C GLY A 29 10.13 23.06 -17.96
N GLU A 30 10.54 22.15 -17.08
CA GLU A 30 10.22 20.74 -17.17
C GLU A 30 8.82 20.47 -16.62
N SER A 31 8.03 19.70 -17.37
CA SER A 31 6.71 19.27 -16.92
C SER A 31 6.85 18.10 -15.93
N SER A 32 6.55 18.34 -14.66
CA SER A 32 6.54 17.30 -13.62
C SER A 32 5.12 16.86 -13.27
N ILE A 33 4.93 15.56 -13.14
CA ILE A 33 3.69 14.95 -12.62
C ILE A 33 3.77 14.65 -11.11
N SER A 34 4.83 15.12 -10.43
CA SER A 34 5.10 14.81 -9.02
C SER A 34 3.93 15.17 -8.10
N ASN A 35 3.35 16.37 -8.24
CA ASN A 35 2.18 16.78 -7.44
C ASN A 35 0.96 15.89 -7.69
N PHE A 36 0.73 15.49 -8.95
CA PHE A 36 -0.34 14.56 -9.29
C PHE A 36 -0.08 13.18 -8.68
N MET A 37 1.15 12.66 -8.74
CA MET A 37 1.51 11.37 -8.14
C MET A 37 1.37 11.37 -6.61
N HIS A 38 1.69 12.47 -5.93
CA HIS A 38 1.60 12.55 -4.47
C HIS A 38 0.19 12.82 -3.94
N GLY A 39 -0.58 13.72 -4.56
CA GLY A 39 -1.88 14.15 -4.03
C GLY A 39 -3.07 13.91 -4.95
N GLY A 40 -2.86 13.93 -6.26
CA GLY A 40 -3.95 13.85 -7.26
C GLY A 40 -4.36 12.43 -7.64
N LEU A 41 -3.46 11.45 -7.51
CA LEU A 41 -3.68 10.09 -8.00
C LEU A 41 -4.78 9.35 -7.23
N LEU A 42 -4.83 9.50 -5.90
CA LEU A 42 -5.81 8.80 -5.05
C LEU A 42 -7.26 9.16 -5.40
N PRO A 43 -7.65 10.45 -5.51
CA PRO A 43 -8.97 10.84 -6.00
C PRO A 43 -9.30 10.29 -7.38
N VAL A 44 -8.32 10.21 -8.29
CA VAL A 44 -8.53 9.63 -9.63
C VAL A 44 -8.82 8.14 -9.55
N ILE A 45 -8.06 7.39 -8.75
CA ILE A 45 -8.32 5.96 -8.51
C ILE A 45 -9.72 5.77 -7.94
N LEU A 46 -10.15 6.61 -6.98
CA LEU A 46 -11.51 6.59 -6.44
C LEU A 46 -12.54 6.72 -7.57
N LEU A 47 -12.40 7.69 -8.47
CA LEU A 47 -13.32 7.90 -9.58
C LEU A 47 -13.32 6.73 -10.57
N ILE A 48 -12.15 6.14 -10.85
CA ILE A 48 -11.99 4.96 -11.72
C ILE A 48 -12.77 3.75 -11.17
N PHE A 49 -12.84 3.56 -9.86
CA PHE A 49 -13.62 2.47 -9.27
C PHE A 49 -15.09 2.84 -9.02
N LEU A 50 -15.36 4.08 -8.60
CA LEU A 50 -16.69 4.54 -8.25
C LEU A 50 -17.61 4.65 -9.46
N ILE A 51 -17.16 5.26 -10.56
CA ILE A 51 -18.02 5.55 -11.72
C ILE A 51 -18.50 4.24 -12.40
N PRO A 52 -17.62 3.29 -12.77
CA PRO A 52 -18.06 2.02 -13.35
C PRO A 52 -18.84 1.18 -12.34
N GLY A 53 -18.46 1.18 -11.06
CA GLY A 53 -19.18 0.48 -10.00
C GLY A 53 -20.62 0.98 -9.86
N LEU A 54 -20.83 2.30 -9.92
CA LEU A 54 -22.15 2.92 -9.90
C LEU A 54 -22.96 2.60 -11.15
N ILE A 55 -22.37 2.69 -12.35
CA ILE A 55 -23.06 2.36 -13.60
C ILE A 55 -23.49 0.90 -13.61
N TYR A 56 -22.61 -0.01 -13.19
CA TYR A 56 -22.91 -1.44 -13.10
C TYR A 56 -23.98 -1.74 -12.06
N GLY A 57 -23.88 -1.12 -10.87
CA GLY A 57 -24.88 -1.24 -9.80
C GLY A 57 -26.27 -0.75 -10.24
N LYS A 58 -26.34 0.35 -11.00
CA LYS A 58 -27.59 0.84 -11.60
C LYS A 58 -28.15 -0.13 -12.65
N LYS A 59 -27.32 -0.62 -13.58
CA LYS A 59 -27.78 -1.54 -14.64
C LYS A 59 -28.27 -2.89 -14.10
N THR A 60 -27.70 -3.36 -13.00
CA THR A 60 -28.09 -4.63 -12.36
C THR A 60 -29.21 -4.46 -11.33
N GLY A 61 -29.73 -3.25 -11.14
CA GLY A 61 -30.78 -2.96 -10.16
C GLY A 61 -30.33 -3.04 -8.70
N LYS A 62 -29.02 -3.14 -8.43
CA LYS A 62 -28.46 -3.19 -7.07
C LYS A 62 -28.36 -1.80 -6.41
N ILE A 63 -28.24 -0.74 -7.21
CA ILE A 63 -28.20 0.65 -6.75
C ILE A 63 -29.26 1.43 -7.54
N ASN A 64 -30.40 1.69 -6.92
CA ASN A 64 -31.51 2.41 -7.57
C ASN A 64 -31.63 3.85 -7.06
N SER A 65 -31.19 4.09 -5.83
CA SER A 65 -31.22 5.40 -5.17
C SER A 65 -29.84 5.84 -4.68
N SER A 66 -29.72 7.13 -4.33
CA SER A 66 -28.54 7.65 -3.63
C SER A 66 -28.37 6.99 -2.25
N HIS A 67 -29.46 6.58 -1.61
CA HIS A 67 -29.43 5.86 -0.34
C HIS A 67 -28.74 4.50 -0.47
N ASP A 68 -29.01 3.75 -1.55
CA ASP A 68 -28.37 2.45 -1.79
C ASP A 68 -26.86 2.60 -2.00
N LEU A 69 -26.44 3.67 -2.69
CA LEU A 69 -25.03 3.99 -2.86
C LEU A 69 -24.35 4.28 -1.52
N VAL A 70 -24.94 5.16 -0.71
CA VAL A 70 -24.42 5.50 0.63
C VAL A 70 -24.37 4.26 1.51
N LYS A 71 -25.41 3.42 1.49
CA LYS A 71 -25.45 2.16 2.22
C LYS A 71 -24.30 1.22 1.83
N GLY A 72 -23.99 1.12 0.54
CA GLY A 72 -22.84 0.37 0.05
C GLY A 72 -21.51 0.93 0.55
N MET A 73 -21.35 2.26 0.54
CA MET A 73 -20.16 2.92 1.08
C MET A 73 -20.03 2.71 2.60
N SER A 74 -21.12 2.83 3.36
CA SER A 74 -21.14 2.57 4.80
C SER A 74 -20.80 1.13 5.13
N HIS A 75 -21.30 0.16 4.35
CA HIS A 75 -20.96 -1.25 4.54
C HIS A 75 -19.45 -1.50 4.31
N ALA A 76 -18.87 -0.91 3.26
CA ALA A 76 -17.43 -0.97 3.03
C ALA A 76 -16.63 -0.38 4.20
N MET A 77 -17.04 0.77 4.74
CA MET A 77 -16.40 1.39 5.91
C MET A 77 -16.55 0.57 7.19
N SER A 78 -17.67 -0.13 7.39
CA SER A 78 -17.87 -1.02 8.53
C SER A 78 -16.84 -2.15 8.56
N SER A 79 -16.50 -2.72 7.39
CA SER A 79 -15.46 -3.75 7.27
C SER A 79 -14.05 -3.26 7.63
N MET A 80 -13.83 -1.94 7.62
CA MET A 80 -12.55 -1.31 7.97
C MET A 80 -12.37 -1.07 9.49
N GLY A 81 -13.36 -1.43 10.32
CA GLY A 81 -13.31 -1.16 11.77
C GLY A 81 -12.02 -1.64 12.46
N GLY A 82 -11.62 -2.89 12.20
CA GLY A 82 -10.38 -3.44 12.75
C GLY A 82 -9.12 -2.72 12.25
N TYR A 83 -9.11 -2.30 10.97
CA TYR A 83 -8.02 -1.51 10.40
C TYR A 83 -7.93 -0.13 11.05
N LEU A 84 -9.05 0.53 11.34
CA LEU A 84 -9.06 1.84 12.01
C LEU A 84 -8.49 1.77 13.43
N VAL A 85 -8.88 0.74 14.21
CA VAL A 85 -8.32 0.51 15.55
C VAL A 85 -6.81 0.28 15.49
N LEU A 86 -6.36 -0.59 14.59
CA LEU A 86 -4.92 -0.85 14.37
C LEU A 86 -4.19 0.45 13.98
N SER A 87 -4.72 1.19 13.01
CA SER A 87 -4.11 2.41 12.50
C SER A 87 -4.04 3.49 13.57
N PHE A 88 -5.03 3.56 14.47
CA PHE A 88 -5.01 4.45 15.61
C PHE A 88 -3.81 4.17 16.52
N PHE A 89 -3.64 2.92 16.97
CA PHE A 89 -2.50 2.55 17.83
C PHE A 89 -1.16 2.66 17.11
N ALA A 90 -1.11 2.29 15.82
CA ALA A 90 0.08 2.48 14.99
C ALA A 90 0.48 3.96 14.90
N ALA A 91 -0.48 4.86 14.67
CA ALA A 91 -0.22 6.30 14.63
C ALA A 91 0.31 6.82 15.97
N GLN A 92 -0.25 6.36 17.10
CA GLN A 92 0.29 6.71 18.42
C GLN A 92 1.71 6.16 18.62
N PHE A 93 1.96 4.90 18.27
CA PHE A 93 3.29 4.31 18.33
C PHE A 93 4.30 5.12 17.51
N VAL A 94 4.01 5.43 16.24
CA VAL A 94 4.89 6.23 15.38
C VAL A 94 5.15 7.61 15.99
N ASN A 95 4.13 8.27 16.54
CA ASN A 95 4.26 9.57 17.19
C ASN A 95 5.17 9.51 18.42
N TYR A 96 4.95 8.57 19.34
CA TYR A 96 5.80 8.40 20.52
C TYR A 96 7.22 7.94 20.17
N PHE A 97 7.36 7.07 19.18
CA PHE A 97 8.64 6.56 18.69
C PHE A 97 9.49 7.66 18.04
N GLY A 98 8.84 8.60 17.33
CA GLY A 98 9.48 9.82 16.82
C GLY A 98 9.83 10.80 17.95
N LYS A 99 8.89 11.10 18.85
CA LYS A 99 9.10 12.04 19.97
C LYS A 99 10.24 11.63 20.90
N THR A 100 10.41 10.34 21.14
CA THR A 100 11.47 9.79 22.00
C THR A 100 12.81 9.66 21.28
N ASN A 101 12.89 9.99 19.99
CA ASN A 101 14.05 9.78 19.12
C ASN A 101 14.51 8.31 19.01
N LEU A 102 13.76 7.34 19.54
CA LEU A 102 14.11 5.92 19.47
C LEU A 102 14.21 5.45 18.01
N GLY A 103 13.31 5.92 17.14
CA GLY A 103 13.37 5.61 15.71
C GLY A 103 14.64 6.12 15.04
N THR A 104 15.04 7.34 15.37
CA THR A 104 16.30 7.92 14.87
C THR A 104 17.50 7.14 15.38
N ILE A 105 17.55 6.82 16.67
CA ILE A 105 18.67 6.08 17.28
C ILE A 105 18.81 4.70 16.64
N ILE A 106 17.71 3.94 16.56
CA ILE A 106 17.73 2.57 16.01
C ILE A 106 18.08 2.60 14.52
N SER A 107 17.48 3.51 13.74
CA SER A 107 17.74 3.59 12.30
C SER A 107 19.16 4.01 11.96
N VAL A 108 19.72 5.01 12.66
CA VAL A 108 21.09 5.48 12.44
C VAL A 108 22.10 4.45 12.91
N ASN A 109 21.94 3.88 14.11
CA ASN A 109 22.87 2.86 14.61
C ASN A 109 22.81 1.58 13.77
N GLY A 110 21.62 1.15 13.34
CA GLY A 110 21.47 0.01 12.44
C GLY A 110 22.10 0.27 11.08
N ALA A 111 21.92 1.47 10.50
CA ALA A 111 22.58 1.84 9.25
C ALA A 111 24.11 1.86 9.40
N ASN A 112 24.65 2.41 10.49
CA ASN A 112 26.09 2.42 10.76
C ASN A 112 26.65 1.01 10.90
N PHE A 113 25.95 0.12 11.60
CA PHE A 113 26.33 -1.28 11.72
C PHE A 113 26.35 -1.99 10.36
N LEU A 114 25.29 -1.86 9.57
CA LEU A 114 25.23 -2.48 8.24
C LEU A 114 26.30 -1.91 7.30
N LYS A 115 26.60 -0.61 7.40
CA LYS A 115 27.66 0.03 6.64
C LYS A 115 29.05 -0.44 7.07
N SER A 116 29.30 -0.66 8.36
CA SER A 116 30.61 -1.09 8.86
C SER A 116 31.00 -2.51 8.40
N ILE A 117 30.01 -3.39 8.23
CA ILE A 117 30.20 -4.74 7.68
C ILE A 117 30.12 -4.77 6.15
N GLY A 118 29.95 -3.62 5.48
CA GLY A 118 29.83 -3.52 4.02
C GLY A 118 28.51 -4.06 3.45
N PHE A 119 27.48 -4.25 4.28
CA PHE A 119 26.21 -4.83 3.89
C PHE A 119 25.23 -3.78 3.36
N THR A 120 25.42 -3.40 2.10
CA THR A 120 24.62 -2.36 1.43
C THR A 120 24.10 -2.84 0.07
N GLY A 121 23.23 -2.07 -0.57
CA GLY A 121 22.76 -2.35 -1.93
C GLY A 121 21.86 -3.58 -2.05
N LEU A 122 22.10 -4.41 -3.07
CA LEU A 122 21.21 -5.52 -3.44
C LEU A 122 21.11 -6.64 -2.37
N PRO A 123 22.22 -7.12 -1.73
CA PRO A 123 22.13 -8.11 -0.66
C PRO A 123 21.25 -7.69 0.52
N LEU A 124 21.29 -6.40 0.86
CA LEU A 124 20.46 -5.81 1.90
C LEU A 124 18.97 -5.88 1.56
N ILE A 125 18.61 -5.55 0.31
CA ILE A 125 17.24 -5.59 -0.18
C ILE A 125 16.72 -7.04 -0.15
N ILE A 126 17.49 -8.00 -0.66
CA ILE A 126 17.12 -9.42 -0.67
C ILE A 126 16.91 -9.91 0.76
N SER A 127 17.79 -9.53 1.69
CA SER A 127 17.67 -9.94 3.09
C SER A 127 16.44 -9.32 3.75
N PHE A 128 16.10 -8.08 3.42
CA PHE A 128 14.88 -7.45 3.89
C PHE A 128 13.62 -8.14 3.35
N VAL A 129 13.62 -8.59 2.08
CA VAL A 129 12.55 -9.43 1.52
C VAL A 129 12.39 -10.72 2.34
N ILE A 130 13.50 -11.40 2.66
CA ILE A 130 13.49 -12.65 3.45
C ILE A 130 12.95 -12.40 4.86
N ILE A 131 13.37 -11.33 5.52
CA ILE A 131 12.86 -10.95 6.85
C ILE A 131 11.35 -10.69 6.80
N SER A 132 10.89 -9.94 5.79
CA SER A 132 9.46 -9.66 5.61
C SER A 132 8.66 -10.94 5.36
N ALA A 133 9.18 -11.84 4.51
CA ALA A 133 8.58 -13.15 4.22
C ALA A 133 8.52 -14.06 5.45
N PHE A 134 9.55 -14.03 6.29
CA PHE A 134 9.59 -14.78 7.55
C PHE A 134 8.57 -14.25 8.56
N LEU A 135 8.51 -12.93 8.77
CA LEU A 135 7.53 -12.30 9.66
C LEU A 135 6.09 -12.57 9.23
N ASN A 136 5.85 -12.68 7.92
CA ASN A 136 4.53 -13.00 7.38
C ASN A 136 4.01 -14.40 7.80
N LEU A 137 4.89 -15.35 8.16
CA LEU A 137 4.46 -16.65 8.68
C LEU A 137 3.78 -16.54 10.05
N PHE A 138 4.06 -15.49 10.83
CA PHE A 138 3.53 -15.29 12.18
C PHE A 138 2.43 -14.23 12.25
N MET A 139 2.40 -13.30 11.31
CA MET A 139 1.45 -12.20 11.28
C MET A 139 0.80 -12.10 9.90
N GLY A 140 -0.43 -12.59 9.75
CA GLY A 140 -1.13 -12.56 8.46
C GLY A 140 -1.53 -11.15 7.97
N SER A 141 -1.59 -10.15 8.85
CA SER A 141 -1.98 -8.78 8.47
C SER A 141 -0.80 -7.99 7.86
N ALA A 142 -0.87 -7.74 6.55
CA ALA A 142 0.08 -6.90 5.83
C ALA A 142 0.16 -5.47 6.40
N SER A 143 -0.97 -4.88 6.79
CA SER A 143 -0.96 -3.53 7.36
C SER A 143 -0.34 -3.49 8.76
N ALA A 144 -0.56 -4.53 9.58
CA ALA A 144 -0.01 -4.59 10.93
C ALA A 144 1.51 -4.73 10.95
N LYS A 145 2.07 -5.62 10.13
CA LYS A 145 3.53 -5.78 10.00
C LYS A 145 4.18 -4.49 9.49
N TRP A 146 3.62 -3.88 8.44
CA TRP A 146 4.18 -2.65 7.90
C TRP A 146 4.15 -1.49 8.89
N ALA A 147 3.06 -1.37 9.67
CA ALA A 147 2.94 -0.34 10.71
C ALA A 147 4.08 -0.37 11.74
N ILE A 148 4.62 -1.56 12.04
CA ILE A 148 5.73 -1.75 12.99
C ILE A 148 7.09 -1.63 12.27
N MET A 149 7.22 -2.18 11.06
CA MET A 149 8.49 -2.21 10.33
C MET A 149 8.85 -0.85 9.72
N ALA A 150 7.89 -0.15 9.14
CA ALA A 150 8.16 1.08 8.38
C ALA A 150 8.90 2.17 9.19
N PRO A 151 8.52 2.47 10.44
CA PRO A 151 9.17 3.51 11.24
C PRO A 151 10.65 3.23 11.56
N ILE A 152 11.08 1.97 11.47
CA ILE A 152 12.44 1.53 11.77
C ILE A 152 13.24 1.37 10.47
N PHE A 153 12.72 0.57 9.54
CA PHE A 153 13.47 0.16 8.36
C PHE A 153 13.47 1.22 7.27
N VAL A 154 12.41 2.01 7.09
CA VAL A 154 12.40 3.04 6.04
C VAL A 154 13.48 4.10 6.29
N PRO A 155 13.60 4.70 7.49
CA PRO A 155 14.68 5.64 7.76
C PRO A 155 16.07 4.98 7.70
N MET A 156 16.20 3.72 8.14
CA MET A 156 17.48 2.98 8.09
C MET A 156 17.96 2.78 6.65
N MET A 157 17.08 2.35 5.76
CA MET A 157 17.38 2.12 4.35
C MET A 157 17.71 3.44 3.63
N VAL A 158 17.05 4.54 3.97
CA VAL A 158 17.38 5.89 3.48
C VAL A 158 18.80 6.30 3.87
N ASN A 159 19.20 6.07 5.13
CA ASN A 159 20.57 6.34 5.59
C ASN A 159 21.63 5.47 4.87
N LEU A 160 21.21 4.33 4.31
CA LEU A 160 22.05 3.44 3.49
C LEU A 160 22.01 3.77 1.99
N GLY A 161 21.34 4.86 1.60
CA GLY A 161 21.25 5.33 0.22
C GLY A 161 20.15 4.69 -0.62
N LEU A 162 19.21 3.96 -0.01
CA LEU A 162 18.07 3.34 -0.70
C LEU A 162 16.81 4.21 -0.59
N SER A 163 15.98 4.21 -1.63
CA SER A 163 14.75 5.00 -1.61
C SER A 163 13.68 4.36 -0.69
N PRO A 164 12.79 5.17 -0.08
CA PRO A 164 11.64 4.65 0.66
C PRO A 164 10.75 3.75 -0.19
N ALA A 165 10.57 4.10 -1.47
CA ALA A 165 9.80 3.34 -2.43
C ALA A 165 10.38 1.92 -2.63
N LEU A 166 11.70 1.79 -2.74
CA LEU A 166 12.36 0.50 -2.88
C LEU A 166 12.19 -0.37 -1.63
N THR A 167 12.27 0.24 -0.44
CA THR A 167 12.00 -0.46 0.83
C THR A 167 10.57 -0.97 0.89
N GLN A 168 9.60 -0.15 0.46
CA GLN A 168 8.20 -0.55 0.39
C GLN A 168 7.97 -1.68 -0.63
N VAL A 169 8.61 -1.62 -1.80
CA VAL A 169 8.53 -2.69 -2.81
C VAL A 169 9.09 -4.00 -2.25
N ALA A 170 10.26 -3.97 -1.62
CA ALA A 170 10.88 -5.14 -1.02
C ALA A 170 9.99 -5.76 0.08
N TYR A 171 9.37 -4.92 0.92
CA TYR A 171 8.37 -5.38 1.88
C TYR A 171 7.17 -6.06 1.21
N ARG A 172 6.60 -5.46 0.16
CA ARG A 172 5.43 -6.03 -0.54
C ARG A 172 5.74 -7.35 -1.22
N ILE A 173 6.96 -7.53 -1.73
CA ILE A 173 7.43 -8.81 -2.28
C ILE A 173 7.43 -9.86 -1.17
N GLY A 174 8.13 -9.60 -0.05
CA GLY A 174 8.23 -10.55 1.07
C GLY A 174 6.87 -10.92 1.67
N ASP A 175 6.04 -9.92 1.97
CA ASP A 175 4.68 -10.08 2.50
C ASP A 175 3.79 -10.94 1.58
N SER A 176 3.93 -10.79 0.26
CA SER A 176 3.11 -11.55 -0.69
C SER A 176 3.61 -12.98 -0.89
N SER A 177 4.91 -13.21 -0.88
CA SER A 177 5.51 -14.50 -1.27
C SER A 177 5.13 -15.66 -0.36
N THR A 178 5.00 -15.44 0.95
CA THR A 178 4.74 -16.52 1.93
C THR A 178 3.28 -16.63 2.36
N ASN A 179 2.39 -15.84 1.76
CA ASN A 179 0.95 -15.87 2.04
C ASN A 179 0.29 -17.23 1.74
N LEU A 180 0.84 -17.99 0.78
CA LEU A 180 0.31 -19.31 0.41
C LEU A 180 0.65 -20.41 1.41
N ILE A 181 1.75 -20.24 2.16
CA ILE A 181 2.27 -21.28 3.07
C ILE A 181 2.02 -20.96 4.54
N THR A 182 1.51 -19.77 4.85
CA THR A 182 1.21 -19.39 6.24
C THR A 182 -0.11 -20.03 6.69
N PRO A 183 -0.10 -20.85 7.76
CA PRO A 183 -1.33 -21.45 8.30
C PRO A 183 -2.22 -20.41 9.00
N LEU A 184 -1.69 -19.21 9.25
CA LEU A 184 -2.38 -18.11 9.92
C LEU A 184 -3.15 -17.19 8.95
N MET A 185 -3.14 -17.48 7.65
CA MET A 185 -3.96 -16.73 6.69
C MET A 185 -5.44 -16.96 6.98
N SER A 186 -6.23 -15.88 7.01
CA SER A 186 -7.68 -15.94 7.26
C SER A 186 -8.46 -16.85 6.30
N TYR A 187 -7.94 -17.11 5.10
CA TYR A 187 -8.54 -17.99 4.09
C TYR A 187 -8.04 -19.44 4.13
N PHE A 188 -7.04 -19.76 4.97
CA PHE A 188 -6.45 -21.10 5.01
C PHE A 188 -7.51 -22.18 5.29
N ALA A 189 -8.38 -21.96 6.28
CA ALA A 189 -9.47 -22.87 6.60
C ALA A 189 -10.43 -23.11 5.42
N MET A 190 -10.76 -22.05 4.67
CA MET A 190 -11.62 -22.16 3.48
C MET A 190 -10.94 -22.97 2.37
N ILE A 191 -9.64 -22.78 2.14
CA ILE A 191 -8.85 -23.55 1.17
C ILE A 191 -8.84 -25.04 1.55
N VAL A 192 -8.64 -25.36 2.83
CA VAL A 192 -8.68 -26.76 3.32
C VAL A 192 -10.05 -27.39 3.09
N VAL A 193 -11.15 -26.65 3.33
CA VAL A 193 -12.51 -27.15 3.07
C VAL A 193 -12.72 -27.48 1.59
N PHE A 194 -12.26 -26.62 0.68
CA PHE A 194 -12.36 -26.91 -0.76
C PHE A 194 -11.52 -28.13 -1.17
N MET A 195 -10.33 -28.29 -0.60
CA MET A 195 -9.49 -29.47 -0.85
C MET A 195 -10.14 -30.76 -0.37
N ILE A 196 -10.80 -30.73 0.80
CA ILE A 196 -11.56 -31.88 1.31
C ILE A 196 -12.73 -32.21 0.39
N TYR A 197 -13.45 -31.19 -0.10
CA TYR A 197 -14.57 -31.37 -1.02
C TYR A 197 -14.15 -32.05 -2.34
N GLU A 198 -13.00 -31.65 -2.89
CA GLU A 198 -12.45 -32.27 -4.10
C GLU A 198 -12.01 -33.73 -3.89
N LYS A 199 -11.54 -34.07 -2.69
CA LYS A 199 -11.12 -35.44 -2.33
C LYS A 199 -12.27 -36.41 -2.08
N ILE A 200 -13.48 -35.90 -1.83
CA ILE A 200 -14.70 -36.70 -1.59
C ILE A 200 -15.46 -36.96 -2.91
N ARG A 201 -15.07 -36.29 -4.00
CA ARG A 201 -15.66 -36.45 -5.33
C ARG A 201 -14.88 -37.45 -6.18
#